data_AF-A0A537EAM1-F1
#
_entry.id   AF-A0A537EAM1-F1
#
_cell.length_a   1.000
_cell.length_b   1.000
_cell.length_c   1.000
_cell.angle_alpha   90.00
_cell.angle_beta   90.00
_cell.angle_gamma   90.00
#
_symmetry.space_group_name_H-M   'P 1'
#
loop_
_entity.id
_entity.type
_entity.pdbx_description
1 polymer ?
#
loop_
_entity_poly.entity_id
_entity_poly.type
_entity_poly.pdbx_seq_one_letter_code
_entity_poly.pdbx_strand_id
1 'polypeptide(L)'
;MLQTSVRSLTVRDRILLHLATFELYETDHWSPTQVSQKGIAKAVGILQRHVPQYVRPMITEGLVEEHSSYIQGGKQHQKVYFLTSKGRVAAGWMRDNPKSQSSNKGNDHYGSAHATNAKTTAISAKKIRYTSRRAERASILR
;
A
#
# COMPACT_ATOMS: atom_id res chain seq x y z
N MET A 1 6.47 -24.56 -15.84
CA MET A 1 7.27 -23.36 -15.49
C MET A 1 6.52 -22.13 -15.97
N LEU A 2 5.89 -21.35 -15.09
CA LEU A 2 5.11 -20.17 -15.46
C LEU A 2 6.04 -18.97 -15.69
N GLN A 3 6.53 -18.80 -16.92
CA GLN A 3 7.09 -17.52 -17.37
C GLN A 3 5.95 -16.63 -17.86
N THR A 4 5.11 -16.16 -16.93
CA THR A 4 4.13 -15.11 -17.23
C THR A 4 4.92 -13.81 -17.30
N SER A 5 5.09 -13.29 -18.52
CA SER A 5 5.92 -12.10 -18.77
C SER A 5 5.41 -10.92 -17.95
N VAL A 6 6.11 -10.61 -16.85
CA VAL A 6 5.89 -9.45 -15.94
C VAL A 6 5.82 -8.11 -16.69
N ARG A 7 6.21 -8.09 -17.98
CA ARG A 7 6.28 -6.93 -18.85
C ARG A 7 4.94 -6.36 -19.34
N SER A 8 3.81 -7.03 -19.14
CA SER A 8 2.49 -6.46 -19.52
C SER A 8 1.72 -5.81 -18.36
N LEU A 9 2.11 -6.08 -17.12
CA LEU A 9 1.41 -5.63 -15.92
C LEU A 9 1.55 -4.13 -15.67
N THR A 10 0.45 -3.45 -15.33
CA THR A 10 0.51 -2.05 -14.87
C THR A 10 1.24 -1.97 -13.51
N VAL A 11 1.76 -0.78 -13.15
CA VAL A 11 2.41 -0.60 -11.83
C VAL A 11 1.46 -0.96 -10.69
N ARG A 12 0.20 -0.53 -10.80
CA ARG A 12 -0.86 -0.81 -9.83
C ARG A 12 -1.06 -2.31 -9.63
N ASP A 13 -1.12 -3.05 -10.73
CA ASP A 13 -1.32 -4.50 -10.71
C ASP A 13 -0.14 -5.22 -10.05
N ARG A 14 1.09 -4.79 -10.37
CA ARG A 14 2.30 -5.31 -9.71
C ARG A 14 2.28 -5.04 -8.21
N ILE A 15 1.77 -3.89 -7.76
CA ILE A 15 1.61 -3.58 -6.34
C ILE A 15 0.61 -4.54 -5.67
N LEU A 16 -0.56 -4.77 -6.27
CA LEU A 16 -1.55 -5.72 -5.74
C LEU A 16 -0.95 -7.12 -5.59
N LEU A 17 -0.33 -7.62 -6.64
CA LEU A 17 0.25 -8.96 -6.66
C LEU A 17 1.40 -9.11 -5.65
N HIS A 18 2.22 -8.07 -5.49
CA HIS A 18 3.29 -8.03 -4.49
C HIS A 18 2.72 -8.08 -3.06
N LEU A 19 1.77 -7.21 -2.73
CA LEU A 19 1.19 -7.14 -1.38
C LEU A 19 0.42 -8.43 -1.01
N ALA A 20 -0.17 -9.13 -1.99
CA ALA A 20 -0.81 -10.43 -1.80
C ALA A 20 0.15 -11.56 -1.38
N THR A 21 1.45 -11.31 -1.26
CA THR A 21 2.42 -12.28 -0.70
C THR A 21 2.66 -12.09 0.80
N PHE A 22 2.09 -11.03 1.41
CA PHE A 22 2.35 -10.65 2.81
C PHE A 22 1.10 -10.66 3.69
N GLU A 23 0.03 -11.34 3.28
CA GLU A 23 -1.26 -11.34 4.01
C GLU A 23 -1.15 -11.83 5.45
N LEU A 24 -0.23 -12.77 5.72
CA LEU A 24 -0.03 -13.33 7.07
C LEU A 24 0.67 -12.36 8.05
N TYR A 25 1.27 -11.28 7.57
CA TYR A 25 2.04 -10.33 8.40
C TYR A 25 1.21 -9.13 8.89
N GLU A 26 -0.07 -9.04 8.53
CA GLU A 26 -0.95 -7.92 8.90
C GLU A 26 -1.16 -7.85 10.43
N THR A 27 -1.12 -8.98 11.12
CA THR A 27 -1.39 -9.10 12.57
C THR A 27 -0.15 -8.96 13.45
N ASP A 28 1.04 -8.85 12.87
CA ASP A 28 2.29 -8.84 13.62
C ASP A 28 2.64 -7.46 14.19
N HIS A 29 3.32 -7.46 15.34
CA HIS A 29 3.79 -6.21 15.97
C HIS A 29 4.86 -5.47 15.12
N TRP A 30 5.51 -6.19 14.21
CA TRP A 30 6.51 -5.70 13.29
C TRP A 30 6.14 -6.14 11.88
N SER A 31 6.45 -5.30 10.89
CA SER A 31 6.12 -5.55 9.49
C SER A 31 7.38 -5.75 8.66
N PRO A 32 7.33 -6.59 7.61
CA PRO A 32 8.45 -6.77 6.71
C PRO A 32 8.77 -5.48 5.94
N THR A 33 10.02 -5.27 5.57
CA THR A 33 10.42 -4.08 4.79
C THR A 33 9.68 -4.01 3.45
N GLN A 34 9.29 -5.16 2.91
CA GLN A 34 8.65 -5.35 1.61
C GLN A 34 7.28 -4.67 1.51
N VAL A 35 6.58 -4.47 2.63
CA VAL A 35 5.29 -3.75 2.66
C VAL A 35 5.44 -2.24 2.89
N SER A 36 6.66 -1.74 3.09
CA SER A 36 6.94 -0.30 3.16
C SER A 36 6.98 0.33 1.76
N GLN A 37 6.96 1.67 1.68
CA GLN A 37 7.15 2.37 0.39
C GLN A 37 8.45 1.96 -0.29
N LYS A 38 9.55 1.86 0.46
CA LYS A 38 10.86 1.45 -0.08
C LYS A 38 10.82 0.02 -0.64
N GLY A 39 10.18 -0.89 0.09
CA GLY A 39 10.04 -2.29 -0.30
C GLY A 39 9.19 -2.46 -1.55
N ILE A 40 8.02 -1.83 -1.58
CA ILE A 40 7.11 -1.83 -2.74
C ILE A 40 7.81 -1.27 -3.97
N ALA A 41 8.49 -0.13 -3.85
CA ALA A 41 9.21 0.51 -4.94
C ALA A 41 10.23 -0.44 -5.59
N LYS A 42 11.03 -1.11 -4.75
CA LYS A 42 12.02 -2.09 -5.19
C LYS A 42 11.36 -3.28 -5.88
N ALA A 43 10.26 -3.79 -5.33
CA ALA A 43 9.57 -4.97 -5.86
C ALA A 43 8.89 -4.71 -7.21
N VAL A 44 8.28 -3.53 -7.40
CA VAL A 44 7.51 -3.23 -8.62
C VAL A 44 8.29 -2.41 -9.66
N GLY A 45 9.56 -2.08 -9.38
CA GLY A 45 10.47 -1.41 -10.32
C GLY A 45 10.15 0.06 -10.56
N ILE A 46 9.78 0.80 -9.50
CA ILE A 46 9.53 2.25 -9.57
C ILE A 46 10.35 3.01 -8.53
N LEU A 47 10.42 4.33 -8.67
CA LEU A 47 11.06 5.19 -7.67
C LEU A 47 10.17 5.29 -6.42
N GLN A 48 10.79 5.22 -5.24
CA GLN A 48 10.07 5.25 -3.95
C GLN A 48 9.13 6.45 -3.81
N ARG A 49 9.56 7.64 -4.26
CA ARG A 49 8.73 8.86 -4.23
C ARG A 49 7.42 8.74 -5.04
N HIS A 50 7.33 7.81 -5.98
CA HIS A 50 6.12 7.58 -6.78
C HIS A 50 5.17 6.57 -6.13
N VAL A 51 5.60 5.79 -5.14
CA VAL A 51 4.71 4.81 -4.48
C VAL A 51 3.43 5.45 -3.93
N PRO A 52 3.49 6.60 -3.20
CA PRO A 52 2.28 7.30 -2.73
C PRO A 52 1.25 7.59 -3.82
N GLN A 53 1.69 7.86 -5.05
CA GLN A 53 0.82 8.19 -6.18
C GLN A 53 -0.06 7.00 -6.60
N TYR A 54 0.43 5.77 -6.45
CA TYR A 54 -0.32 4.56 -6.78
C TYR A 54 -1.14 4.05 -5.60
N VAL A 55 -0.57 4.05 -4.38
CA VAL A 55 -1.26 3.48 -3.20
C VAL A 55 -2.41 4.36 -2.71
N ARG A 56 -2.34 5.70 -2.87
CA ARG A 56 -3.42 6.60 -2.43
C ARG A 56 -4.77 6.33 -3.12
N PRO A 57 -4.85 6.25 -4.47
CA PRO A 57 -6.07 5.79 -5.15
C PRO A 57 -6.53 4.41 -4.68
N MET A 58 -5.60 3.46 -4.53
CA MET A 58 -5.93 2.09 -4.08
C MET A 58 -6.51 2.06 -2.66
N ILE A 59 -6.08 2.97 -1.78
CA ILE A 59 -6.67 3.16 -0.45
C ILE A 59 -8.08 3.74 -0.55
N THR A 60 -8.28 4.77 -1.38
CA THR A 60 -9.61 5.36 -1.61
C THR A 60 -10.59 4.33 -2.19
N GLU A 61 -10.11 3.45 -3.07
CA GLU A 61 -10.90 2.36 -3.65
C GLU A 61 -11.13 1.18 -2.67
N GLY A 62 -10.51 1.22 -1.50
CA GLY A 62 -10.62 0.19 -0.46
C GLY A 62 -9.88 -1.11 -0.80
N LEU A 63 -8.89 -1.09 -1.68
CA LEU A 63 -8.06 -2.25 -2.02
C LEU A 63 -6.84 -2.40 -1.09
N VAL A 64 -6.31 -1.28 -0.63
CA VAL A 64 -5.13 -1.21 0.23
C VAL A 64 -5.47 -0.44 1.50
N GLU A 65 -4.84 -0.81 2.60
CA GLU A 65 -4.85 -0.04 3.84
C GLU A 65 -3.43 0.40 4.21
N GLU A 66 -3.31 1.55 4.90
CA GLU A 66 -2.05 2.13 5.36
C GLU A 66 -2.00 2.09 6.89
N HIS A 67 -0.90 1.56 7.44
CA HIS A 67 -0.61 1.55 8.86
C HIS A 67 0.75 2.16 9.17
N SER A 68 0.99 2.50 10.44
CA SER A 68 2.30 2.88 10.95
C SER A 68 2.86 1.74 11.79
N SER A 69 3.92 1.08 11.33
CA SER A 69 4.47 -0.13 11.96
C SER A 69 5.99 -0.08 12.08
N TYR A 70 6.56 -0.80 13.05
CA TYR A 70 7.99 -1.04 13.10
C TYR A 70 8.38 -1.94 11.93
N ILE A 71 9.40 -1.54 11.18
CA ILE A 71 9.98 -2.42 10.17
C ILE A 71 10.98 -3.36 10.86
N GLN A 72 10.99 -4.64 10.46
CA GLN A 72 11.97 -5.61 10.95
C GLN A 72 13.41 -5.07 10.81
N GLY A 73 14.15 -5.01 11.93
CA GLY A 73 15.51 -4.44 11.99
C GLY A 73 15.59 -2.91 11.96
N GLY A 74 14.46 -2.22 11.89
CA GLY A 74 14.35 -0.76 11.93
C GLY A 74 14.22 -0.23 13.36
N LYS A 75 14.70 1.00 13.57
CA LYS A 75 14.61 1.71 14.86
C LYS A 75 13.37 2.59 15.00
N GLN A 76 12.62 2.78 13.91
CA GLN A 76 11.52 3.75 13.83
C GLN A 76 10.32 3.16 13.08
N HIS A 77 9.13 3.66 13.42
CA HIS A 77 7.91 3.35 12.68
C HIS A 77 7.96 3.94 11.27
N GLN A 78 7.44 3.19 10.30
CA GLN A 78 7.27 3.62 8.93
C GLN A 78 5.85 3.31 8.45
N LYS A 79 5.45 3.98 7.36
CA LYS A 79 4.23 3.65 6.65
C LYS A 79 4.37 2.30 5.95
N VAL A 80 3.44 1.41 6.21
CA VAL A 80 3.32 0.09 5.61
C VAL A 80 1.94 -0.07 4.98
N TYR A 81 1.86 -0.94 3.97
CA TYR A 81 0.65 -1.13 3.18
C TYR A 81 0.30 -2.61 3.11
N PHE A 82 -0.97 -2.93 3.36
CA PHE A 82 -1.50 -4.29 3.26
C PHE A 82 -2.76 -4.30 2.40
N LEU A 83 -3.09 -5.47 1.84
CA LEU A 83 -4.34 -5.63 1.10
C LEU A 83 -5.50 -5.75 2.08
N THR A 84 -6.60 -5.07 1.78
CA THR A 84 -7.88 -5.36 2.42
C THR A 84 -8.44 -6.68 1.87
N SER A 85 -9.53 -7.19 2.46
CA SER A 85 -10.25 -8.34 1.87
C SER A 85 -10.65 -8.12 0.40
N LYS A 86 -11.05 -6.89 0.04
CA LYS A 86 -11.37 -6.53 -1.36
C LYS A 86 -10.11 -6.57 -2.24
N GLY A 87 -8.98 -6.08 -1.75
CA GLY A 87 -7.69 -6.14 -2.42
C GLY A 87 -7.23 -7.57 -2.69
N ARG A 88 -7.40 -8.47 -1.71
CA ARG A 88 -7.05 -9.90 -1.82
C ARG A 88 -7.85 -10.60 -2.92
N VAL A 89 -9.17 -10.37 -2.96
CA VAL A 89 -10.04 -10.90 -4.03
C VAL A 89 -9.60 -10.40 -5.41
N ALA A 90 -9.29 -9.10 -5.54
CA ALA A 90 -8.81 -8.54 -6.79
C ALA A 90 -7.47 -9.17 -7.23
N ALA A 91 -6.52 -9.32 -6.31
CA ALA A 91 -5.23 -9.95 -6.59
C ALA A 91 -5.38 -11.45 -6.95
N GLY A 92 -6.27 -12.18 -6.29
CA GLY A 92 -6.61 -13.56 -6.62
C GLY A 92 -7.16 -13.68 -8.03
N TRP A 93 -8.14 -12.86 -8.40
CA TRP A 93 -8.72 -12.85 -9.74
C TRP A 93 -7.66 -12.61 -10.83
N MET A 94 -6.67 -11.75 -10.57
CA MET A 94 -5.56 -11.48 -11.49
C MET A 94 -4.58 -12.65 -11.64
N ARG A 95 -4.38 -13.46 -10.58
CA ARG A 95 -3.56 -14.68 -10.63
C ARG A 95 -4.25 -15.75 -11.48
N ASP A 96 -5.57 -15.85 -11.36
CA ASP A 96 -6.37 -16.86 -12.05
C ASP A 96 -6.65 -16.47 -13.52
N ASN A 97 -6.65 -15.17 -13.84
CA ASN A 97 -6.99 -14.65 -15.18
C ASN A 97 -5.84 -13.82 -15.80
N PRO A 98 -4.74 -14.46 -16.24
CA PRO A 98 -3.55 -13.76 -16.74
C PRO A 98 -3.79 -12.92 -18.00
N LYS A 99 -4.87 -13.16 -18.77
CA LYS A 99 -5.20 -12.38 -19.97
C LYS A 99 -5.70 -10.96 -19.68
N SER A 100 -6.18 -10.69 -18.46
CA SER A 100 -6.60 -9.35 -18.04
C SER A 100 -5.42 -8.39 -17.82
N GLN A 101 -4.20 -8.93 -17.72
CA GLN A 101 -2.97 -8.21 -17.45
C GLN A 101 -2.39 -7.47 -18.67
N SER A 102 -3.14 -7.37 -19.77
CA SER A 102 -2.68 -6.83 -21.06
C SER A 102 -3.34 -5.51 -21.47
N SER A 103 -4.34 -5.00 -20.73
CA SER A 103 -5.22 -3.93 -21.23
C SER A 103 -5.22 -2.67 -20.37
N ASN A 104 -4.07 -2.00 -20.21
CA ASN A 104 -4.06 -0.55 -19.97
C ASN A 104 -2.70 0.11 -20.21
N LYS A 105 -2.27 0.19 -21.49
CA LYS A 105 -1.03 0.90 -21.89
C LYS A 105 -1.16 2.44 -21.83
N GLY A 106 -2.24 2.98 -21.25
CA GLY A 106 -2.67 4.37 -21.45
C GLY A 106 -2.26 5.40 -20.40
N ASN A 107 -1.80 5.02 -19.20
CA ASN A 107 -1.70 5.97 -18.06
C ASN A 107 -0.34 5.97 -17.32
N ASP A 108 0.72 5.38 -17.89
CA ASP A 108 2.05 5.36 -17.25
C ASP A 108 2.78 6.74 -17.34
N HIS A 109 2.12 7.77 -17.89
CA HIS A 109 2.63 9.14 -18.07
C HIS A 109 2.30 10.12 -16.93
N TYR A 110 2.10 9.67 -15.69
CA TYR A 110 2.03 10.62 -14.56
C TYR A 110 3.43 10.93 -14.01
N GLY A 111 4.17 11.71 -14.78
CA GLY A 111 5.56 12.09 -14.48
C GLY A 111 6.04 13.33 -15.23
N SER A 112 5.22 14.37 -15.35
CA SER A 112 5.69 15.75 -15.53
C SER A 112 4.57 16.74 -15.21
N ALA A 113 4.86 17.69 -14.32
CA ALA A 113 4.05 18.87 -13.97
C ALA A 113 2.63 18.65 -13.43
N HIS A 114 2.40 19.03 -12.17
CA HIS A 114 1.40 20.04 -11.78
C HIS A 114 1.60 20.39 -10.29
N ALA A 115 2.32 21.48 -10.06
CA ALA A 115 2.16 22.28 -8.85
C ALA A 115 0.85 23.07 -8.94
N THR A 116 0.25 23.36 -7.77
CA THR A 116 -0.98 24.16 -7.51
C THR A 116 -2.29 23.45 -7.90
N ASN A 117 -3.36 23.40 -7.10
CA ASN A 117 -3.90 24.40 -6.19
C ASN A 117 -4.84 23.78 -5.12
N ALA A 118 -4.87 24.40 -3.94
CA ALA A 118 -5.98 24.61 -2.99
C ALA A 118 -7.15 23.58 -2.79
N LYS A 119 -7.42 23.33 -1.49
CA LYS A 119 -8.70 22.91 -0.84
C LYS A 119 -9.13 21.44 -0.96
N THR A 120 -8.86 20.66 0.08
CA THR A 120 -9.84 19.72 0.65
C THR A 120 -9.64 19.60 2.16
N THR A 121 -10.20 20.58 2.86
CA THR A 121 -10.52 20.54 4.29
C THR A 121 -11.63 19.50 4.49
N ALA A 122 -11.33 18.27 4.93
CA ALA A 122 -12.36 17.33 5.41
C ALA A 122 -11.87 16.07 6.15
N ILE A 123 -10.57 15.75 6.19
CA ILE A 123 -10.08 14.48 6.80
C ILE A 123 -9.45 14.71 8.20
N SER A 124 -9.67 15.90 8.78
CA SER A 124 -9.16 16.23 10.13
C SER A 124 -10.01 15.62 11.26
N ALA A 125 -11.25 15.17 10.99
CA ALA A 125 -12.20 14.77 12.03
C ALA A 125 -12.10 13.31 12.53
N LYS A 126 -11.43 12.40 11.81
CA LYS A 126 -11.28 10.98 12.25
C LYS A 126 -10.00 10.68 13.02
N LYS A 127 -9.02 11.61 13.05
CA LYS A 127 -7.72 11.45 13.72
C LYS A 127 -7.78 11.63 15.25
N ILE A 128 -8.93 12.02 15.80
CA ILE A 128 -9.10 12.33 17.23
C ILE A 128 -9.40 11.07 18.07
N ARG A 129 -9.75 9.93 17.45
CA ARG A 129 -10.15 8.72 18.18
C ARG A 129 -9.05 7.68 18.41
N TYR A 130 -7.84 7.86 17.87
CA TYR A 130 -6.73 6.91 18.05
C TYR A 130 -5.73 7.30 19.15
N THR A 131 -5.83 8.50 19.72
CA THR A 131 -4.92 8.98 20.78
C THR A 131 -5.45 8.74 22.20
N SER A 132 -6.74 8.44 22.38
CA SER A 132 -7.37 8.40 23.71
C SER A 132 -7.21 7.08 24.47
N ARG A 133 -7.03 5.92 23.82
CA ARG A 133 -6.85 4.63 24.55
C ARG A 133 -5.43 4.33 25.02
N ARG A 134 -4.42 5.06 24.53
CA ARG A 134 -3.02 4.90 24.97
C ARG A 134 -2.70 5.74 26.22
N ALA A 135 -3.49 6.78 26.49
CA ALA A 135 -3.39 7.56 27.73
C ALA A 135 -4.04 6.86 28.93
N GLU A 136 -5.19 6.20 28.75
CA GLU A 136 -5.92 5.52 29.85
C GLU A 136 -5.19 4.33 30.47
N ARG A 137 -4.35 3.61 29.71
CA ARG A 137 -3.56 2.47 30.26
C ARG A 137 -2.31 2.90 31.01
N ALA A 138 -1.82 4.13 30.82
CA ALA A 138 -0.63 4.63 31.52
C ALA A 138 -0.94 5.10 32.95
N SER A 139 -2.21 5.31 33.29
CA SER A 139 -2.66 5.78 34.61
C SER A 139 -3.11 4.66 35.57
N ILE A 140 -3.16 3.40 35.14
CA ILE A 140 -3.63 2.25 35.95
C ILE A 140 -2.44 1.43 36.53
N LEU A 141 -1.20 1.89 36.35
CA LEU A 141 0.01 1.25 36.90
C LEU A 141 0.78 2.16 37.87
N ARG A 142 0.06 2.88 38.75
CA ARG A 142 0.65 3.49 39.96
C ARG A 142 0.06 2.85 41.21
#